data_AF-A0A0F2LC90-F1
#
_entry.id   AF-A0A0F2LC90-F1
#
_cell.length_a   1.000
_cell.length_b   1.000
_cell.length_c   1.000
_cell.angle_alpha   90.00
_cell.angle_beta   90.00
_cell.angle_gamma   90.00
#
_symmetry.space_group_name_H-M   'P 1'
#
loop_
_entity.id
_entity.type
_entity.pdbx_description
1 polymer ?
#
loop_
_entity_poly.entity_id
_entity_poly.type
_entity_poly.pdbx_seq_one_letter_code
_entity_poly.pdbx_strand_id
1 'polypeptide(L)'
;MSEQSIYSGPRSCYARNEGIYVAGGPMDLAKAAAHLILHLRDLERGWTYDHDCKRIRMTIDLFEARSKYLVKICEKQGGSDCERIEELVEYVLDNMALPDWAEKIAEGKIVRHAALF
;
A
#
# COMPACT_ATOMS: atom_id res chain seq x y z
N MET A 1 -11.39 -0.01 -19.37
CA MET A 1 -10.00 0.47 -19.24
C MET A 1 -9.48 -0.07 -17.92
N SER A 2 -8.29 -0.68 -17.89
CA SER A 2 -7.73 -1.19 -16.63
C SER A 2 -7.37 0.00 -15.75
N GLU A 3 -7.98 0.13 -14.57
CA GLU A 3 -7.64 1.16 -13.60
C GLU A 3 -6.15 1.08 -13.25
N GLN A 4 -5.44 2.20 -13.32
CA GLN A 4 -4.02 2.27 -13.03
C GLN A 4 -3.77 1.95 -11.56
N SER A 5 -2.85 1.03 -11.27
CA SER A 5 -2.44 0.77 -9.89
C SER A 5 -1.78 2.01 -9.28
N ILE A 6 -2.18 2.40 -8.07
CA ILE A 6 -1.59 3.53 -7.35
C ILE A 6 -0.22 3.14 -6.78
N TYR A 7 -0.15 2.00 -6.10
CA TYR A 7 1.03 1.59 -5.31
C TYR A 7 1.81 0.43 -5.93
N SER A 8 1.16 -0.52 -6.60
CA SER A 8 1.76 -1.82 -6.92
C SER A 8 2.21 -1.97 -8.37
N GLY A 9 3.42 -2.49 -8.58
CA GLY A 9 4.02 -2.79 -9.87
C GLY A 9 4.77 -1.62 -10.54
N PRO A 10 5.64 -1.91 -11.52
CA PRO A 10 6.58 -0.95 -12.10
C PRO A 10 5.93 0.15 -12.95
N ARG A 11 4.63 0.05 -13.21
CA ARG A 11 3.86 1.08 -13.93
C ARG A 11 2.95 1.88 -13.01
N SER A 12 2.99 1.65 -11.69
CA SER A 12 2.10 2.32 -10.74
C SER A 12 2.33 3.83 -10.69
N CYS A 13 1.37 4.59 -10.15
CA CYS A 13 1.55 6.02 -9.95
C CYS A 13 2.74 6.32 -9.04
N TYR A 14 2.94 5.49 -8.03
CA TYR A 14 4.12 5.52 -7.16
C TYR A 14 5.41 5.23 -7.94
N ALA A 15 5.45 4.20 -8.80
CA ALA A 15 6.63 3.90 -9.61
C ALA A 15 7.03 5.09 -10.49
N ARG A 16 6.04 5.72 -11.14
CA ARG A 16 6.25 6.81 -12.09
C ARG A 16 6.67 8.13 -11.43
N ASN A 17 6.07 8.47 -10.29
CA ASN A 17 6.26 9.78 -9.68
C ASN A 17 7.20 9.77 -8.47
N GLU A 18 7.35 8.63 -7.79
CA GLU A 18 8.13 8.48 -6.55
C GLU A 18 9.33 7.54 -6.73
N GLY A 19 9.43 6.85 -7.87
CA GLY A 19 10.52 5.90 -8.15
C GLY A 19 10.51 4.63 -7.29
N ILE A 20 9.44 4.41 -6.52
CA ILE A 20 9.26 3.23 -5.66
C ILE A 20 7.88 2.61 -5.87
N TYR A 21 7.71 1.31 -5.64
CA TYR A 21 6.41 0.65 -5.72
C TYR A 21 6.37 -0.63 -4.89
N VAL A 22 5.17 -1.10 -4.56
CA VAL A 22 4.97 -2.43 -3.93
C VAL A 22 5.08 -3.51 -4.99
N ALA A 23 5.88 -4.54 -4.74
CA ALA A 23 6.04 -5.69 -5.64
C ALA A 23 4.67 -6.28 -6.05
N GLY A 24 4.56 -6.71 -7.32
CA GLY A 24 3.33 -7.32 -7.85
C GLY A 24 3.08 -8.74 -7.33
N GLY A 25 1.96 -9.32 -7.78
CA GLY A 25 1.52 -10.68 -7.40
C GLY A 25 0.39 -10.68 -6.38
N PRO A 26 -0.02 -11.86 -5.88
CA PRO A 26 -1.10 -11.99 -4.89
C PRO A 26 -0.78 -11.26 -3.59
N MET A 27 -1.79 -10.73 -2.92
CA MET A 27 -1.67 -10.07 -1.63
C MET A 27 -1.21 -11.09 -0.57
N ASP A 28 -0.16 -10.74 0.15
CA ASP A 28 0.36 -11.46 1.31
C ASP A 28 0.58 -10.45 2.44
N LEU A 29 0.87 -10.94 3.65
CA LEU A 29 1.05 -10.07 4.83
C LEU A 29 2.14 -9.01 4.63
N ALA A 30 3.24 -9.36 3.95
CA ALA A 30 4.36 -8.44 3.72
C ALA A 30 4.00 -7.35 2.70
N LYS A 31 3.22 -7.67 1.66
CA LYS A 31 2.70 -6.69 0.71
C LYS A 31 1.70 -5.76 1.39
N ALA A 32 0.81 -6.29 2.21
CA ALA A 32 -0.12 -5.48 2.98
C ALA A 32 0.64 -4.48 3.88
N ALA A 33 1.66 -4.94 4.60
CA ALA A 33 2.53 -4.07 5.39
C ALA A 33 3.21 -2.98 4.53
N ALA A 34 3.74 -3.33 3.35
CA ALA A 34 4.33 -2.36 2.43
C ALA A 34 3.31 -1.32 1.91
N HIS A 35 2.08 -1.72 1.64
CA HIS A 35 1.00 -0.79 1.31
C HIS A 35 0.70 0.16 2.47
N LEU A 36 0.60 -0.36 3.70
CA LEU A 36 0.30 0.43 4.89
C LEU A 36 1.38 1.47 5.20
N ILE A 37 2.67 1.15 4.98
CA ILE A 37 3.75 2.15 5.06
C ILE A 37 3.50 3.31 4.10
N LEU A 38 3.13 3.02 2.86
CA LEU A 38 2.88 4.07 1.87
C LEU A 38 1.59 4.86 2.17
N HIS A 39 0.56 4.19 2.71
CA HIS A 39 -0.66 4.86 3.17
C HIS A 39 -0.38 5.83 4.34
N LEU A 40 0.41 5.42 5.32
CA LEU A 40 0.82 6.28 6.44
C LEU A 40 1.66 7.46 5.95
N ARG A 41 2.63 7.23 5.07
CA ARG A 41 3.42 8.30 4.43
C ARG A 41 2.52 9.29 3.67
N ASP A 42 1.53 8.79 2.93
CA ASP A 42 0.54 9.63 2.23
C ASP A 42 -0.28 10.48 3.20
N LEU A 43 -0.69 9.88 4.32
CA LEU A 43 -1.47 10.57 5.33
C LEU A 43 -0.64 11.67 6.02
N GLU A 44 0.59 11.37 6.42
CA GLU A 44 1.53 12.32 7.03
C GLU A 44 1.79 13.52 6.11
N ARG A 45 1.99 13.29 4.81
CA ARG A 45 2.20 14.38 3.84
C ARG A 45 0.91 15.06 3.36
N GLY A 46 -0.26 14.51 3.70
CA GLY A 46 -1.58 15.07 3.38
C GLY A 46 -2.08 14.84 1.95
N TRP A 47 -1.40 14.03 1.13
CA TRP A 47 -1.78 13.78 -0.26
C TRP A 47 -1.32 12.42 -0.79
N THR A 48 -2.02 11.95 -1.82
CA THR A 48 -1.75 10.69 -2.54
C THR A 48 -2.14 10.82 -4.02
N TYR A 49 -2.15 9.72 -4.77
CA TYR A 49 -2.59 9.68 -6.16
C TYR A 49 -3.95 9.00 -6.34
N ASP A 50 -4.69 9.37 -7.37
CA ASP A 50 -5.83 8.63 -7.91
C ASP A 50 -5.42 7.63 -9.03
N HIS A 51 -6.41 6.99 -9.66
CA HIS A 51 -6.19 6.07 -10.79
C HIS A 51 -5.84 6.76 -12.12
N ASP A 52 -5.78 8.09 -12.15
CA ASP A 52 -5.20 8.87 -13.26
C ASP A 52 -3.77 9.35 -12.95
N CYS A 53 -3.22 8.96 -11.79
CA CYS A 53 -1.98 9.46 -11.21
C CYS A 53 -1.97 10.98 -10.96
N LYS A 54 -3.14 11.59 -10.74
CA LYS A 54 -3.25 12.98 -10.28
C LYS A 54 -3.16 13.02 -8.76
N ARG A 55 -2.56 14.08 -8.23
CA ARG A 55 -2.50 14.29 -6.78
C ARG A 55 -3.89 14.63 -6.24
N ILE A 56 -4.30 13.92 -5.20
CA ILE A 56 -5.53 14.15 -4.44
C ILE A 56 -5.20 14.25 -2.95
N ARG A 57 -6.08 14.87 -2.17
CA ARG A 57 -5.93 14.96 -0.72
C ARG A 57 -6.03 13.56 -0.09
N MET A 58 -5.11 13.23 0.81
CA MET A 58 -5.22 12.05 1.67
C MET A 58 -5.96 12.47 2.94
N THR A 59 -7.25 12.15 3.02
CA THR A 59 -8.05 12.31 4.24
C THR A 59 -7.95 11.05 5.10
N ILE A 60 -8.33 11.16 6.37
CA ILE A 60 -8.42 10.00 7.28
C ILE A 60 -9.38 8.94 6.69
N ASP A 61 -10.54 9.36 6.18
CA ASP A 61 -11.51 8.45 5.54
C ASP A 61 -10.93 7.72 4.32
N LEU A 62 -10.14 8.42 3.50
CA LEU A 62 -9.50 7.81 2.33
C LEU A 62 -8.39 6.84 2.74
N PHE A 63 -7.61 7.21 3.75
CA PHE A 63 -6.60 6.35 4.34
C PHE A 63 -7.24 5.05 4.88
N GLU A 64 -8.30 5.18 5.69
CA GLU A 64 -9.04 4.04 6.24
C GLU A 64 -9.61 3.14 5.14
N ALA A 65 -10.30 3.75 4.16
CA ALA A 65 -10.89 3.01 3.05
C ALA A 65 -9.84 2.23 2.26
N ARG A 66 -8.66 2.81 2.00
CA ARG A 66 -7.57 2.15 1.27
C ARG A 66 -6.92 1.04 2.08
N SER A 67 -6.69 1.26 3.37
CA SER A 67 -6.13 0.25 4.26
C SER A 67 -7.06 -0.96 4.38
N LYS A 68 -8.37 -0.74 4.60
CA LYS A 68 -9.37 -1.82 4.64
C LYS A 68 -9.54 -2.54 3.30
N TYR A 69 -9.27 -1.87 2.17
CA TYR A 69 -9.35 -2.51 0.85
C TYR A 69 -8.28 -3.60 0.65
N LEU A 70 -7.18 -3.59 1.41
CA LEU A 70 -6.15 -4.63 1.34
C LEU A 70 -6.71 -6.01 1.73
N VAL A 71 -7.55 -6.07 2.76
CA VAL A 71 -8.26 -7.30 3.18
C VAL A 71 -9.14 -7.80 2.03
N LYS A 72 -9.93 -6.91 1.44
CA LYS A 72 -10.81 -7.23 0.29
C LYS A 72 -10.03 -7.75 -0.92
N ILE A 73 -8.83 -7.24 -1.17
CA ILE A 73 -7.96 -7.76 -2.25
C ILE A 73 -7.54 -9.19 -1.93
N CYS A 74 -7.09 -9.46 -0.69
CA CYS A 74 -6.70 -10.79 -0.26
C CYS A 74 -7.84 -11.80 -0.42
N GLU A 75 -9.04 -11.47 0.07
CA GLU A 75 -10.22 -12.33 -0.01
C GLU A 75 -10.60 -12.66 -1.46
N LYS A 76 -10.63 -11.64 -2.32
CA LYS A 76 -10.94 -11.81 -3.76
C LYS A 76 -9.93 -12.70 -4.48
N GLN A 77 -8.70 -12.75 -3.99
CA GLN A 77 -7.64 -13.58 -4.56
C GLN A 77 -7.60 -15.00 -3.94
N GLY A 78 -8.45 -15.29 -2.95
CA GLY A 78 -8.43 -16.56 -2.22
C GLY A 78 -7.15 -16.73 -1.38
N GLY A 79 -6.58 -15.64 -0.86
CA GLY A 79 -5.39 -15.66 -0.03
C GLY A 79 -5.64 -16.32 1.33
N SER A 80 -4.59 -16.93 1.91
CA SER A 80 -4.67 -17.60 3.22
C SER A 80 -4.43 -16.66 4.41
N ASP A 81 -3.83 -15.49 4.18
CA ASP A 81 -3.36 -14.58 5.24
C ASP A 81 -4.36 -13.45 5.55
N CYS A 82 -5.59 -13.51 5.05
CA CYS A 82 -6.51 -12.36 5.06
C CYS A 82 -6.88 -11.90 6.49
N GLU A 83 -7.06 -12.84 7.41
CA GLU A 83 -7.31 -12.55 8.84
C GLU A 83 -6.12 -11.81 9.48
N ARG A 84 -4.89 -12.26 9.23
CA ARG A 84 -3.67 -11.59 9.73
C ARG A 84 -3.46 -10.22 9.10
N ILE A 85 -3.89 -10.04 7.85
CA ILE A 85 -3.88 -8.73 7.18
C ILE A 85 -4.91 -7.81 7.83
N GLU A 86 -6.09 -8.32 8.17
CA GLU A 86 -7.13 -7.57 8.88
C GLU A 86 -6.63 -7.09 10.25
N GLU A 87 -6.07 -7.98 11.06
CA GLU A 87 -5.45 -7.62 12.36
C GLU A 87 -4.39 -6.52 12.21
N LEU A 88 -3.53 -6.61 11.18
CA LEU A 88 -2.51 -5.59 10.92
C LEU A 88 -3.14 -4.26 10.49
N VAL A 89 -4.19 -4.29 9.66
CA VAL A 89 -4.92 -3.09 9.24
C VAL A 89 -5.56 -2.43 10.45
N GLU A 90 -6.27 -3.18 11.29
CA GLU A 90 -6.90 -2.66 12.52
C GLU A 90 -5.87 -2.02 13.44
N TYR A 91 -4.75 -2.71 13.70
CA TYR A 91 -3.65 -2.14 14.48
C TYR A 91 -3.19 -0.79 13.93
N VAL A 92 -2.97 -0.69 12.61
CA VAL A 92 -2.50 0.55 11.97
C VAL A 92 -3.55 1.65 12.04
N LEU A 93 -4.84 1.33 11.94
CA LEU A 93 -5.91 2.32 12.07
C LEU A 93 -6.04 2.85 13.50
N ASP A 94 -5.86 1.99 14.50
CA ASP A 94 -5.97 2.37 15.90
C ASP A 94 -4.75 3.17 16.39
N ASN A 95 -3.55 2.81 15.91
CA ASN A 95 -2.28 3.38 16.40
C ASN A 95 -1.69 4.44 15.46
N MET A 96 -2.20 4.54 14.22
CA MET A 96 -1.65 5.41 13.17
C MET A 96 -0.16 5.17 12.92
N ALA A 97 0.29 3.94 13.12
CA ALA A 97 1.68 3.50 13.00
C ALA A 97 1.73 2.01 12.64
N LEU A 98 2.79 1.58 11.96
CA LEU A 98 3.07 0.14 11.80
C LEU A 98 3.72 -0.41 13.07
N PRO A 99 3.47 -1.68 13.42
CA PRO A 99 4.28 -2.37 14.42
C PRO A 99 5.66 -2.72 13.82
N ASP A 100 6.72 -2.68 14.64
CA ASP A 100 8.13 -2.89 14.22
C ASP A 100 8.36 -4.13 13.35
N TRP A 101 7.66 -5.24 13.64
CA TRP A 101 7.80 -6.48 12.87
C TRP A 101 7.25 -6.34 11.45
N ALA A 102 6.18 -5.54 11.28
CA ALA A 102 5.55 -5.31 10.00
C ALA A 102 6.41 -4.39 9.13
N GLU A 103 7.08 -3.40 9.74
CA GLU A 103 8.04 -2.55 9.04
C GLU A 103 9.16 -3.37 8.39
N LYS A 104 9.74 -4.31 9.15
CA LYS A 104 10.83 -5.18 8.67
C LYS A 104 10.43 -6.04 7.47
N ILE A 105 9.21 -6.59 7.46
CA ILE A 105 8.76 -7.43 6.34
C ILE A 105 8.30 -6.59 5.13
N ALA A 106 7.86 -5.36 5.36
CA ALA A 106 7.43 -4.44 4.32
C ALA A 106 8.60 -4.01 3.42
N GLU A 107 9.78 -3.75 3.99
CA GLU A 107 10.98 -3.33 3.24
C GLU A 107 11.31 -4.28 2.09
N GLY A 108 11.19 -5.60 2.32
CA GLY A 108 11.44 -6.61 1.30
C GLY A 108 10.45 -6.61 0.13
N LYS A 109 9.37 -5.82 0.21
CA LYS A 109 8.34 -5.70 -0.84
C LYS A 109 8.29 -4.32 -1.48
N ILE A 110 9.02 -3.33 -0.97
CA ILE A 110 9.15 -2.01 -1.61
C ILE A 110 10.32 -2.07 -2.60
N VAL A 111 9.99 -2.08 -3.89
CA VAL A 111 10.98 -2.04 -4.96
C VAL A 111 11.28 -0.59 -5.30
N ARG A 112 12.56 -0.26 -5.39
CA ARG A 112 13.03 1.02 -5.93
C ARG A 112 13.43 0.81 -7.39
N HIS A 113 13.05 1.71 -8.29
CA HIS A 113 13.70 1.77 -9.58
C HIS A 113 15.20 2.01 -9.32
N ALA A 114 16.05 1.08 -9.76
CA ALA A 114 17.43 1.44 -10.02
C ALA A 114 17.36 2.59 -11.01
N ALA A 115 17.95 3.74 -10.66
CA ALA A 115 18.10 4.82 -11.63
C ALA A 115 18.72 4.20 -12.88
N LEU A 116 17.97 4.17 -13.98
CA LEU A 116 18.58 4.05 -15.29
C LEU A 116 19.33 5.37 -15.46
N PHE A 117 20.62 5.33 -15.08
CA PHE A 117 21.59 6.37 -15.41
C PHE A 117 21.69 6.53 -16.92
#